data_AF-A0A6B1I492-F1
#
_entry.id   AF-A0A6B1I492-F1
#
_cell.length_a   1.000
_cell.length_b   1.000
_cell.length_c   1.000
_cell.angle_alpha   90.00
_cell.angle_beta   90.00
_cell.angle_gamma   90.00
#
_symmetry.space_group_name_H-M   'P 1'
#
loop_
_entity.id
_entity.type
_entity.pdbx_description
1 polymer ?
#
loop_
_entity_poly.entity_id
_entity_poly.type
_entity_poly.pdbx_seq_one_letter_code
_entity_poly.pdbx_strand_id
1 'polypeptide(L)'
;MLVIRNWRNVTPVVGHESKLIWSIFRAQSAEGRDENEAVLLGFSGLTLHRLQGGLDGDYHEHEATEQVYYFLSGQGQMKIDGEIYEVREGDAVHIPPKVKHQLSNPGDDWVEHLIISAQVAG
;
A
#
# COMPACT_ATOMS: atom_id res chain seq x y z
N MET A 1 23.03 -2.70 -6.41
CA MET A 1 23.26 -3.56 -5.24
C MET A 1 22.13 -4.59 -5.18
N LEU A 2 22.43 -5.86 -4.92
CA LEU A 2 21.40 -6.87 -4.67
C LEU A 2 21.02 -6.82 -3.18
N VAL A 3 19.74 -6.70 -2.87
CA VAL A 3 19.24 -6.73 -1.49
C VAL A 3 18.10 -7.73 -1.37
N ILE A 4 18.12 -8.55 -0.33
CA ILE A 4 17.04 -9.46 0.04
C ILE A 4 16.48 -8.98 1.37
N ARG A 5 15.18 -8.67 1.42
CA ARG A 5 14.48 -8.31 2.65
C ARG A 5 13.30 -9.22 2.87
N ASN A 6 13.09 -9.61 4.13
CA ASN A 6 11.90 -10.32 4.57
C ASN A 6 11.07 -9.35 5.43
N TRP A 7 9.80 -9.14 5.10
CA TRP A 7 8.94 -8.23 5.85
C TRP A 7 8.83 -8.59 7.34
N ARG A 8 9.00 -9.87 7.70
CA ARG A 8 9.00 -10.33 9.11
C ARG A 8 10.16 -9.77 9.93
N ASN A 9 11.21 -9.30 9.26
CA ASN A 9 12.36 -8.65 9.88
C ASN A 9 12.25 -7.11 9.81
N VAL A 10 11.13 -6.58 9.33
CA VAL A 10 10.86 -5.14 9.25
C VAL A 10 9.88 -4.78 10.36
N THR A 11 10.21 -3.77 11.17
CA THR A 11 9.29 -3.25 12.18
C THR A 11 8.17 -2.47 11.49
N PRO A 12 6.88 -2.84 11.66
CA PRO A 12 5.80 -2.08 11.09
C PRO A 12 5.60 -0.75 11.81
N VAL A 13 4.95 0.17 11.12
CA VAL A 13 4.37 1.37 11.71
C VAL A 13 2.85 1.36 11.53
N VAL A 14 2.13 2.05 12.40
CA VAL A 14 0.73 2.39 12.15
C VAL A 14 0.71 3.63 11.25
N GLY A 15 -0.03 3.58 10.16
CA GLY A 15 -0.23 4.70 9.24
C GLY A 15 -1.57 4.59 8.53
N HIS A 16 -1.94 5.61 7.75
CA HIS A 16 -3.27 5.67 7.12
C HIS A 16 -4.38 5.41 8.15
N GLU A 17 -4.24 6.08 9.31
CA GLU A 17 -5.06 5.99 10.52
C GLU A 17 -5.03 4.65 11.27
N SER A 18 -5.14 3.52 10.57
CA SER A 18 -5.40 2.21 11.18
C SER A 18 -4.56 1.06 10.63
N LYS A 19 -3.84 1.25 9.53
CA LYS A 19 -3.12 0.18 8.82
C LYS A 19 -1.80 -0.11 9.51
N LEU A 20 -1.46 -1.39 9.63
CA LEU A 20 -0.08 -1.81 9.87
C LEU A 20 0.69 -1.82 8.54
N ILE A 21 1.80 -1.09 8.49
CA ILE A 21 2.56 -0.83 7.25
C ILE A 21 4.00 -1.32 7.43
N TRP A 22 4.41 -2.22 6.55
CA TRP A 22 5.80 -2.64 6.38
C TRP A 22 6.35 -2.06 5.06
N SER A 23 7.23 -1.07 5.17
CA SER A 23 7.97 -0.56 4.01
C SER A 23 9.11 -1.53 3.65
N ILE A 24 8.86 -2.42 2.68
CA ILE A 24 9.83 -3.43 2.27
C ILE A 24 10.92 -2.79 1.42
N PHE A 25 10.55 -1.99 0.42
CA PHE A 25 11.52 -1.21 -0.36
C PHE A 25 10.95 0.17 -0.68
N ARG A 26 11.84 1.14 -0.88
CA ARG A 26 11.53 2.52 -1.23
C ARG A 26 12.48 3.04 -2.31
N ALA A 27 12.11 4.15 -2.95
CA ALA A 27 12.99 4.87 -3.87
C ALA A 27 14.35 5.21 -3.23
N GLN A 28 15.41 5.23 -4.04
CA GLN A 28 16.71 5.77 -3.64
C GLN A 28 16.64 7.24 -3.18
N SER A 29 15.66 8.00 -3.67
CA SER A 29 15.41 9.39 -3.29
C SER A 29 14.66 9.54 -1.95
N ALA A 30 14.25 8.45 -1.29
CA ALA A 30 13.51 8.54 -0.04
C ALA A 30 14.40 9.06 1.11
N GLU A 31 13.96 10.13 1.78
CA GLU A 31 14.72 10.74 2.88
C GLU A 31 14.74 9.88 4.16
N GLY A 32 15.88 9.90 4.85
CA GLY A 32 16.02 9.45 6.24
C GLY A 32 15.97 7.94 6.47
N ARG A 33 16.50 7.12 5.56
CA ARG A 33 16.34 5.65 5.63
C ARG A 33 17.61 4.83 5.40
N ASP A 34 17.50 3.59 5.84
CA ASP A 34 18.48 2.50 5.67
C ASP A 34 18.80 2.29 4.18
N GLU A 35 20.09 2.21 3.84
CA GLU A 35 20.59 1.98 2.48
C GLU A 35 20.09 0.67 1.84
N ASN A 36 19.66 -0.29 2.66
CA ASN A 36 19.06 -1.54 2.21
C ASN A 36 17.56 -1.40 1.89
N GLU A 37 16.88 -0.37 2.41
CA GLU A 37 15.47 -0.07 2.12
C GLU A 37 15.33 0.78 0.86
N ALA A 38 16.16 1.81 0.71
CA ALA A 38 16.10 2.80 -0.36
C ALA A 38 16.88 2.36 -1.61
N VAL A 39 16.40 1.32 -2.30
CA VAL A 39 17.10 0.70 -3.44
C VAL A 39 16.35 0.76 -4.77
N LEU A 40 15.10 1.23 -4.78
CA LEU A 40 14.26 1.22 -5.98
C LEU A 40 14.65 2.36 -6.94
N LEU A 41 14.79 2.00 -8.23
CA LEU A 41 15.16 2.93 -9.30
C LEU A 41 13.96 3.49 -10.06
N GLY A 42 12.95 2.66 -10.33
CA GLY A 42 11.74 3.06 -11.07
C GLY A 42 10.47 3.15 -10.22
N PHE A 43 10.39 2.37 -9.15
CA PHE A 43 9.27 2.40 -8.21
C PHE A 43 9.59 3.33 -7.05
N SER A 44 8.57 3.96 -6.47
CA SER A 44 8.70 4.75 -5.24
C SER A 44 8.54 3.88 -3.98
N GLY A 45 7.86 2.73 -4.09
CA GLY A 45 7.69 1.83 -2.96
C GLY A 45 7.19 0.44 -3.31
N LEU A 46 7.56 -0.52 -2.46
CA LEU A 46 6.90 -1.80 -2.29
C LEU A 46 6.59 -1.95 -0.80
N THR A 47 5.32 -1.90 -0.43
CA THR A 47 4.87 -1.99 0.96
C THR A 47 3.90 -3.14 1.15
N LEU A 48 3.98 -3.79 2.30
CA LEU A 48 2.97 -4.73 2.77
C LEU A 48 2.09 -4.02 3.78
N HIS A 49 0.78 -4.09 3.58
CA HIS A 49 -0.22 -3.52 4.47
C HIS A 49 -1.10 -4.62 5.04
N ARG A 50 -1.49 -4.42 6.31
CA ARG A 50 -2.56 -5.19 6.95
C ARG A 50 -3.57 -4.25 7.57
N LEU A 51 -4.85 -4.55 7.34
CA LEU A 51 -5.98 -3.84 7.93
C LEU A 51 -6.83 -4.80 8.75
N GLN A 52 -7.02 -4.49 10.02
CA GLN A 52 -7.84 -5.29 10.93
C GLN A 52 -9.32 -5.19 10.54
N GLY A 53 -10.10 -6.22 10.85
CA GLY A 53 -11.55 -6.19 10.75
C GLY A 53 -12.19 -5.02 11.52
N GLY A 54 -13.25 -4.46 10.95
CA GLY A 54 -14.01 -3.34 11.47
C GLY A 54 -13.34 -1.97 11.37
N LEU A 55 -12.19 -1.87 10.69
CA LEU A 55 -11.45 -0.60 10.53
C LEU A 55 -11.45 -0.09 9.09
N ASP A 56 -11.32 1.24 9.00
CA ASP A 56 -11.15 1.97 7.75
C ASP A 56 -9.76 2.59 7.67
N GLY A 57 -9.19 2.68 6.47
CA GLY A 57 -8.07 3.58 6.20
C GLY A 57 -8.53 5.02 5.99
N ASP A 58 -7.61 5.92 5.66
CA ASP A 58 -7.91 7.29 5.23
C ASP A 58 -8.33 7.36 3.75
N TYR A 59 -9.23 8.30 3.44
CA TYR A 59 -9.63 8.62 2.06
C TYR A 59 -8.77 9.75 1.50
N HIS A 60 -7.81 9.39 0.65
CA HIS A 60 -6.76 10.30 0.19
C HIS A 60 -6.39 10.07 -1.28
N GLU A 61 -5.53 10.95 -1.81
CA GLU A 61 -4.99 10.87 -3.16
C GLU A 61 -3.50 11.22 -3.17
N HIS A 62 -2.83 10.96 -4.30
CA HIS A 62 -1.46 11.37 -4.54
C HIS A 62 -1.37 12.20 -5.82
N GLU A 63 -0.63 13.32 -5.78
CA GLU A 63 -0.54 14.25 -6.92
C GLU A 63 0.13 13.66 -8.16
N ALA A 64 1.19 12.86 -7.97
CA ALA A 64 2.06 12.37 -9.05
C ALA A 64 2.49 10.91 -8.84
N THR A 65 1.75 10.15 -8.03
CA THR A 65 2.05 8.74 -7.74
C THR A 65 0.87 7.90 -8.18
N GLU A 66 1.13 6.89 -8.99
CA GLU A 66 0.20 5.80 -9.19
C GLU A 66 0.46 4.68 -8.19
N GLN A 67 -0.58 3.90 -7.90
CA GLN A 67 -0.49 2.75 -7.03
C GLN A 67 -1.15 1.53 -7.65
N VAL A 68 -0.61 0.35 -7.37
CA VAL A 68 -1.30 -0.93 -7.58
C VAL A 68 -1.43 -1.62 -6.23
N TYR A 69 -2.68 -1.85 -5.82
CA TYR A 69 -3.02 -2.69 -4.68
C TYR A 69 -3.15 -4.12 -5.19
N TYR A 70 -2.43 -5.05 -4.57
CA TYR A 70 -2.57 -6.48 -4.86
C TYR A 70 -2.95 -7.23 -3.59
N PHE A 71 -4.15 -7.80 -3.55
CA PHE A 71 -4.70 -8.42 -2.36
C PHE A 71 -4.16 -9.84 -2.19
N LEU A 72 -3.48 -10.06 -1.06
CA LEU A 72 -2.82 -11.32 -0.74
C LEU A 72 -3.71 -12.28 0.05
N SER A 73 -4.60 -11.76 0.90
CA SER A 73 -5.60 -12.55 1.62
C SER A 73 -6.70 -11.65 2.19
N GLY A 74 -7.84 -12.26 2.52
CA GLY A 74 -9.01 -11.57 3.06
C GLY A 74 -9.88 -10.93 1.97
N GLN A 75 -10.88 -10.16 2.42
CA GLN A 75 -11.83 -9.43 1.58
C GLN A 75 -12.15 -8.08 2.23
N GLY A 76 -12.38 -7.05 1.41
CA GLY A 76 -12.70 -5.71 1.88
C GLY A 76 -13.38 -4.88 0.81
N GLN A 77 -13.47 -3.59 1.08
CA GLN A 77 -14.10 -2.62 0.19
C GLN A 77 -13.13 -1.49 -0.13
N MET A 78 -12.90 -1.23 -1.41
CA MET A 78 -12.22 -0.02 -1.85
C MET A 78 -13.24 1.02 -2.26
N LYS A 79 -13.17 2.19 -1.63
CA LYS A 79 -13.88 3.39 -2.09
C LYS A 79 -12.96 4.14 -3.03
N ILE A 80 -13.33 4.27 -4.31
CA ILE A 80 -12.52 4.89 -5.37
C ILE A 80 -13.39 5.93 -6.08
N ASP A 81 -12.98 7.20 -6.03
CA ASP A 81 -13.74 8.35 -6.56
C ASP A 81 -15.22 8.38 -6.12
N GLY A 82 -15.47 7.95 -4.88
CA GLY A 82 -16.80 7.93 -4.26
C GLY A 82 -17.58 6.63 -4.45
N GLU A 83 -17.19 5.79 -5.41
CA GLU A 83 -17.82 4.49 -5.68
C GLU A 83 -17.18 3.38 -4.85
N ILE A 84 -17.97 2.38 -4.43
CA ILE A 84 -17.50 1.27 -3.59
C ILE A 84 -17.36 0.00 -4.44
N TYR A 85 -16.20 -0.64 -4.33
CA TYR A 85 -15.86 -1.88 -5.01
C TYR A 85 -15.46 -2.94 -3.98
N GLU A 86 -16.06 -4.13 -4.07
CA GLU A 86 -15.61 -5.28 -3.31
C GLU A 86 -14.28 -5.78 -3.88
N VAL A 87 -13.35 -6.13 -3.00
CA VAL A 87 -12.03 -6.66 -3.33
C VAL A 87 -11.73 -7.88 -2.48
N ARG A 88 -10.99 -8.83 -3.03
CA ARG A 88 -10.63 -10.08 -2.36
C ARG A 88 -9.26 -10.58 -2.82
N GLU A 89 -8.78 -11.63 -2.16
CA GLU A 89 -7.56 -12.34 -2.53
C GLU A 89 -7.44 -12.56 -4.05
N GLY A 90 -6.28 -12.17 -4.58
CA GLY A 90 -5.93 -12.29 -6.00
C GLY A 90 -6.32 -11.09 -6.86
N ASP A 91 -7.15 -10.17 -6.35
CA ASP A 91 -7.50 -8.95 -7.09
C ASP A 91 -6.32 -7.98 -7.15
N ALA A 92 -6.19 -7.31 -8.30
CA ALA A 92 -5.28 -6.19 -8.52
C ALA A 92 -6.09 -4.94 -8.85
N VAL A 93 -5.83 -3.84 -8.13
CA VAL A 93 -6.50 -2.56 -8.35
C VAL A 93 -5.46 -1.50 -8.68
N HIS A 94 -5.54 -0.96 -9.89
CA HIS A 94 -4.74 0.19 -10.30
C HIS A 94 -5.43 1.48 -9.90
N ILE A 95 -4.67 2.37 -9.27
CA ILE A 95 -5.09 3.69 -8.83
C ILE A 95 -4.18 4.73 -9.51
N PRO A 96 -4.70 5.46 -10.51
CA PRO A 96 -3.99 6.58 -11.13
C PRO A 96 -3.71 7.72 -10.12
N PRO A 97 -2.80 8.66 -10.44
CA PRO A 97 -2.66 9.89 -9.67
C PRO A 97 -3.97 10.67 -9.60
N LYS A 98 -4.15 11.41 -8.51
CA LYS A 98 -5.31 12.30 -8.25
C LYS A 98 -6.66 11.59 -8.16
N VAL A 99 -6.68 10.26 -8.09
CA VAL A 99 -7.87 9.46 -7.79
C VAL A 99 -7.93 9.24 -6.29
N LYS A 100 -9.04 9.66 -5.67
CA LYS A 100 -9.22 9.45 -4.24
C LYS A 100 -9.56 8.00 -3.98
N HIS A 101 -8.89 7.43 -2.99
CA HIS A 101 -9.06 6.03 -2.65
C HIS A 101 -8.96 5.79 -1.15
N GLN A 102 -9.68 4.77 -0.68
CA GLN A 102 -9.68 4.28 0.70
C GLN A 102 -9.89 2.78 0.65
N LEU A 103 -9.23 2.04 1.54
CA LEU A 103 -9.55 0.65 1.82
C LEU A 103 -10.25 0.59 3.17
N SER A 104 -11.39 -0.08 3.19
CA SER A 104 -12.23 -0.38 4.34
C SER A 104 -12.32 -1.88 4.52
N ASN A 105 -12.38 -2.33 5.77
CA ASN A 105 -12.58 -3.74 6.10
C ASN A 105 -13.79 -3.89 7.02
N PRO A 106 -15.01 -4.04 6.46
CA PRO A 106 -16.23 -4.22 7.26
C PRO A 106 -16.37 -5.63 7.87
N GLY A 107 -15.49 -6.58 7.51
CA GLY A 107 -15.48 -7.93 8.06
C GLY A 107 -14.75 -8.01 9.40
N ASP A 108 -14.66 -9.23 9.94
CA ASP A 108 -14.01 -9.49 11.23
C ASP A 108 -12.55 -9.96 11.09
N ASP A 109 -12.20 -10.52 9.93
CA ASP A 109 -10.86 -11.03 9.64
C ASP A 109 -9.93 -9.94 9.08
N TRP A 110 -8.62 -10.21 9.07
CA TRP A 110 -7.64 -9.30 8.51
C TRP A 110 -7.65 -9.30 6.98
N VAL A 111 -7.42 -8.13 6.40
CA VAL A 111 -7.08 -7.97 4.97
C VAL A 111 -5.60 -7.70 4.84
N GLU A 112 -4.92 -8.45 3.97
CA GLU A 112 -3.51 -8.27 3.64
C GLU A 112 -3.36 -7.91 2.16
N HIS A 113 -2.59 -6.87 1.87
CA HIS A 113 -2.31 -6.45 0.49
C HIS A 113 -0.91 -5.87 0.35
N LEU A 114 -0.36 -5.96 -0.86
CA LEU A 114 0.81 -5.20 -1.27
C LEU A 114 0.36 -3.90 -1.93
N ILE A 115 1.15 -2.84 -1.72
CA ILE A 115 1.09 -1.65 -2.55
C ILE A 115 2.42 -1.50 -3.27
N ILE A 116 2.34 -1.41 -4.59
CA ILE A 116 3.43 -1.00 -5.45
C ILE A 116 3.14 0.43 -5.86
N SER A 117 4.08 1.34 -5.59
CA SER A 117 3.93 2.76 -5.93
C SER A 117 5.00 3.16 -6.92
N ALA A 118 4.65 4.01 -7.88
CA ALA A 118 5.58 4.63 -8.80
C ALA A 118 5.24 6.11 -8.97
N GLN A 119 6.27 6.97 -9.01
CA GLN A 119 6.06 8.32 -9.50
C GLN A 119 5.85 8.25 -11.01
N VAL A 120 4.80 8.93 -11.47
CA VAL A 120 4.57 9.15 -12.91
C VAL A 120 4.75 10.63 -13.18
N ALA A 121 5.55 10.95 -14.20
CA ALA A 121 5.63 12.33 -14.67
C ALA A 121 4.23 12.75 -15.18
N GLY A 122 3.75 13.90 -14.72
CA GLY A 122 2.57 14.55 -15.28
C GLY A 122 2.81 15.04 -16.70
#